data_AF-A0A0N4UBS6-F1
#
_entry.id   AF-A0A0N4UBS6-F1
#
_cell.length_a   1.000
_cell.length_b   1.000
_cell.length_c   1.000
_cell.angle_alpha   90.00
_cell.angle_beta   90.00
_cell.angle_gamma   90.00
#
_symmetry.space_group_name_H-M   'P 1'
#
loop_
_entity.id
_entity.type
_entity.pdbx_description
1 polymer ?
#
loop_
_entity_poly.entity_id
_entity_poly.type
_entity_poly.pdbx_seq_one_letter_code
_entity_poly.pdbx_strand_id
1 'polypeptide(L)'
;MADLERSDAAQFDPPSLINRTLAERFFSALTSFSIPDEKSLQRASKSFSKCPDDEIEQYFEFVASFGKPCFKWNIIRPAFLWKLEQVMLEMRKVEFENLEENAKVALIAADEQLKNQREFIMRKAREFEGTPFTIQRLCELLTTPSRHYKQTDKFLRAIEKNINVVTCITETGERITGVEDFPLDDDDCYQRIEQPFFVKVYYIVDEMDIDNSVVTPLSEENEYVSVSLPAFFFLNL
;
A
#
# COMPACT_ATOMS: atom_id res chain seq x y z
N MET A 1 32.07 7.07 36.75
CA MET A 1 32.05 5.77 36.03
C MET A 1 31.04 4.91 36.78
N ALA A 2 29.82 4.63 36.33
CA ALA A 2 29.18 4.72 35.04
C ALA A 2 27.67 4.87 35.33
N ASP A 3 26.97 5.79 34.65
CA ASP A 3 25.49 5.87 34.64
C ASP A 3 25.07 6.83 33.50
N LEU A 4 25.50 6.53 32.27
CA LEU A 4 25.29 7.41 31.10
C LEU A 4 24.95 6.65 29.82
N GLU A 5 24.28 5.50 29.92
CA GLU A 5 23.88 4.68 28.76
C GLU A 5 22.43 4.15 28.82
N ARG A 6 21.46 4.94 29.32
CA ARG A 6 20.07 4.45 29.43
C ARG A 6 18.97 5.43 29.03
N SER A 7 19.17 6.24 27.98
CA SER A 7 18.15 7.21 27.53
C SER A 7 17.63 7.10 26.09
N ASP A 8 18.19 6.26 25.21
CA ASP A 8 17.80 6.27 23.78
C ASP A 8 17.11 5.00 23.28
N ALA A 9 16.60 4.16 24.19
CA ALA A 9 15.64 3.11 23.82
C ALA A 9 14.23 3.72 23.80
N ALA A 10 13.96 4.60 22.82
CA ALA A 10 12.58 4.95 22.48
C ALA A 10 11.86 3.64 22.12
N GLN A 11 11.02 3.19 23.03
CA GLN A 11 10.35 1.90 22.95
C GLN A 11 9.49 1.88 21.69
N PHE A 12 9.90 1.07 20.71
CA PHE A 12 9.11 0.82 19.52
C PHE A 12 7.81 0.13 19.95
N ASP A 13 6.73 0.90 20.06
CA ASP A 13 5.39 0.34 20.24
C ASP A 13 4.81 0.03 18.86
N PRO A 14 4.65 -1.27 18.51
CA PRO A 14 4.10 -1.64 17.22
C PRO A 14 2.65 -1.15 17.15
N PRO A 15 2.22 -0.56 16.01
CA PRO A 15 0.81 -0.21 15.81
C PRO A 15 -0.07 -1.43 16.04
N SER A 16 -1.22 -1.29 16.70
CA SER A 16 -2.15 -2.39 17.02
C SER A 16 -2.59 -3.26 15.83
N LEU A 17 -2.32 -2.80 14.61
CA LEU A 17 -2.62 -3.48 13.35
C LEU A 17 -1.54 -4.48 12.88
N ILE A 18 -0.38 -4.52 13.51
CA ILE A 18 0.70 -5.45 13.16
C ILE A 18 1.20 -6.18 14.41
N ASN A 19 1.35 -7.50 14.32
CA ASN A 19 1.96 -8.27 15.40
C ASN A 19 3.39 -7.76 15.64
N ARG A 20 3.77 -7.57 16.91
CA ARG A 20 5.11 -7.13 17.34
C ARG A 20 6.24 -7.84 16.60
N THR A 21 6.20 -9.16 16.48
CA THR A 21 7.26 -9.93 15.80
C THR A 21 7.37 -9.60 14.32
N LEU A 22 6.25 -9.35 13.64
CA LEU A 22 6.26 -8.97 12.23
C LEU A 22 6.76 -7.52 12.06
N ALA A 23 6.35 -6.64 12.97
CA ALA A 23 6.79 -5.25 12.99
C ALA A 23 8.31 -5.13 13.20
N GLU A 24 8.88 -5.93 14.11
CA GLU A 24 10.33 -6.00 14.35
C GLU A 24 11.10 -6.50 13.12
N ARG A 25 10.58 -7.51 12.42
CA ARG A 25 11.18 -8.02 11.17
C ARG A 25 11.20 -6.95 10.08
N PHE A 26 10.07 -6.28 9.85
CA PHE A 26 10.01 -5.18 8.88
C PHE A 26 10.91 -4.01 9.27
N PHE A 27 10.93 -3.64 10.55
CA PHE A 27 11.81 -2.57 11.03
C PHE A 27 13.29 -2.91 10.80
N SER A 28 13.71 -4.14 11.15
CA SER A 28 15.08 -4.61 10.93
C SER A 28 15.45 -4.59 9.45
N ALA A 29 14.57 -5.10 8.58
CA ALA A 29 14.82 -5.13 7.13
C ALA A 29 14.90 -3.70 6.54
N LEU A 30 13.95 -2.82 6.87
CA LEU A 30 13.93 -1.45 6.35
C LEU A 30 15.12 -0.60 6.84
N THR A 31 15.54 -0.77 8.10
CA THR A 31 16.67 -0.01 8.65
C THR A 31 18.03 -0.52 8.16
N SER A 32 18.14 -1.83 7.87
CA SER A 32 19.34 -2.42 7.27
C SER A 32 19.32 -2.41 5.73
N PHE A 33 18.28 -1.84 5.11
CA PHE A 33 18.11 -1.84 3.66
C PHE A 33 19.30 -1.17 2.97
N SER A 34 19.89 -1.90 2.03
CA SER A 34 20.89 -1.41 1.09
C SER A 34 20.43 -1.75 -0.32
N ILE A 35 20.82 -0.92 -1.30
CA ILE A 35 20.45 -1.12 -2.70
C ILE A 35 21.04 -2.47 -3.16
N PRO A 36 20.19 -3.46 -3.54
CA PRO A 36 20.68 -4.74 -4.02
C PRO A 36 21.45 -4.60 -5.34
N ASP A 37 22.49 -5.42 -5.51
CA ASP A 37 23.21 -5.53 -6.77
C ASP A 37 22.31 -6.12 -7.87
N GLU A 38 22.43 -5.64 -9.10
CA GLU A 38 21.62 -6.12 -10.24
C GLU A 38 21.79 -7.63 -10.48
N LYS A 39 22.94 -8.21 -10.10
CA LYS A 39 23.20 -9.66 -10.20
C LYS A 39 22.41 -10.50 -9.20
N SER A 40 22.01 -9.91 -8.07
CA SER A 40 21.24 -10.60 -7.03
C SER A 40 19.75 -10.67 -7.36
N LEU A 41 19.29 -9.84 -8.30
CA LEU A 41 17.90 -9.76 -8.72
C LEU A 41 17.55 -10.98 -9.57
N GLN A 42 16.80 -11.91 -8.97
CA GLN A 42 16.29 -13.08 -9.68
C GLN A 42 15.02 -12.71 -10.44
N ARG A 43 15.17 -12.39 -11.73
CA ARG A 43 14.03 -12.20 -12.62
C ARG A 43 13.56 -13.55 -13.15
N ALA A 44 12.42 -14.04 -12.67
CA ALA A 44 11.78 -15.18 -13.35
C ALA A 44 11.21 -14.74 -14.70
N SER A 45 11.21 -15.64 -15.69
CA SER A 45 10.75 -15.38 -17.07
C SER A 45 9.38 -14.68 -17.09
N LYS A 46 9.32 -13.48 -17.69
CA LYS A 46 8.14 -12.60 -17.79
C LYS A 46 7.56 -12.08 -16.47
N SER A 47 8.29 -12.20 -15.36
CA SER A 47 7.94 -11.61 -14.08
C SER A 47 8.84 -10.43 -13.72
N PHE A 48 8.48 -9.73 -12.65
CA PHE A 48 9.28 -8.66 -12.06
C PHE A 48 10.25 -9.27 -11.06
N SER A 49 11.47 -8.74 -11.00
CA SER A 49 12.42 -9.11 -9.97
C SER A 49 11.91 -8.64 -8.62
N LYS A 50 12.07 -9.52 -7.63
CA LYS A 50 11.81 -9.19 -6.23
C LYS A 50 13.07 -8.69 -5.55
N CYS A 51 12.92 -7.91 -4.48
CA CYS A 51 14.00 -7.68 -3.54
C CYS A 51 14.53 -9.03 -3.02
N PRO A 52 15.86 -9.22 -2.92
CA PRO A 52 16.42 -10.43 -2.31
C PRO A 52 16.04 -10.61 -0.83
N ASP A 53 15.66 -9.51 -0.18
CA ASP A 53 15.14 -9.49 1.18
C ASP A 53 13.60 -9.67 1.13
N ASP A 54 13.14 -10.84 1.56
CA ASP A 54 11.71 -11.21 1.54
C ASP A 54 10.87 -10.36 2.50
N GLU A 55 11.45 -9.84 3.57
CA GLU A 55 10.77 -8.95 4.52
C GLU A 55 10.46 -7.59 3.88
N ILE A 56 11.33 -7.09 3.00
CA ILE A 56 11.06 -5.87 2.23
C ILE A 56 9.88 -6.06 1.29
N GLU A 57 9.81 -7.20 0.59
CA GLU A 57 8.68 -7.54 -0.27
C GLU A 57 7.38 -7.65 0.53
N GLN A 58 7.40 -8.40 1.62
CA GLN A 58 6.26 -8.57 2.53
C GLN A 58 5.79 -7.24 3.12
N TYR A 59 6.70 -6.32 3.44
CA TYR A 59 6.34 -4.99 3.93
C TYR A 59 5.52 -4.22 2.88
N PHE A 60 5.96 -4.21 1.62
CA PHE A 60 5.20 -3.52 0.56
C PHE A 60 3.85 -4.17 0.27
N GLU A 61 3.77 -5.50 0.33
CA GLU A 61 2.50 -6.23 0.22
C GLU A 61 1.55 -5.93 1.40
N PHE A 62 2.10 -5.82 2.61
CA PHE A 62 1.38 -5.39 3.80
C PHE A 62 0.80 -3.98 3.61
N VAL A 63 1.62 -3.00 3.24
CA VAL A 63 1.14 -1.61 3.05
C VAL A 63 0.11 -1.52 1.93
N ALA A 64 0.25 -2.29 0.85
CA ALA A 64 -0.74 -2.36 -0.23
C ALA A 64 -2.12 -2.84 0.27
N SER A 65 -2.15 -3.79 1.20
CA SER A 65 -3.38 -4.40 1.70
C SER A 65 -4.00 -3.63 2.88
N PHE A 66 -3.19 -3.21 3.85
CA PHE A 66 -3.64 -2.56 5.08
C PHE A 66 -3.73 -1.03 4.99
N GLY A 67 -2.95 -0.43 4.09
CA GLY A 67 -2.96 1.01 3.82
C GLY A 67 -2.30 1.90 4.87
N LYS A 68 -1.67 1.33 5.89
CA LYS A 68 -0.91 2.07 6.91
C LYS A 68 0.59 1.82 6.77
N PRO A 69 1.43 2.85 6.86
CA PRO A 69 2.88 2.70 6.72
C PRO A 69 3.56 2.09 7.95
N CYS A 70 3.01 2.28 9.16
CA CYS A 70 3.50 1.73 10.43
C CYS A 70 4.92 2.18 10.87
N PHE A 71 5.70 2.81 10.01
CA PHE A 71 7.04 3.30 10.30
C PHE A 71 7.22 4.72 9.78
N LYS A 72 8.20 5.44 10.36
CA LYS A 72 8.55 6.78 9.93
C LYS A 72 9.03 6.78 8.48
N TRP A 73 8.73 7.85 7.74
CA TRP A 73 9.09 7.94 6.32
C TRP A 73 10.59 7.77 6.07
N ASN A 74 11.46 8.30 6.93
CA ASN A 74 12.91 8.17 6.77
C ASN A 74 13.41 6.72 6.80
N ILE A 75 12.68 5.80 7.46
CA ILE A 75 12.98 4.37 7.47
C ILE A 75 12.49 3.70 6.18
N ILE A 76 11.31 4.09 5.69
CA ILE A 76 10.67 3.49 4.51
C ILE A 76 11.30 3.98 3.20
N ARG A 77 11.68 5.26 3.16
CA ARG A 77 12.05 6.01 1.96
C ARG A 77 13.15 5.35 1.13
N PRO A 78 14.27 4.83 1.69
CA PRO A 78 15.31 4.19 0.89
C PRO A 78 14.79 2.99 0.09
N ALA A 79 14.09 2.08 0.76
CA ALA A 79 13.49 0.90 0.14
C ALA A 79 12.41 1.29 -0.89
N PHE A 80 11.59 2.30 -0.56
CA PHE A 80 10.53 2.77 -1.47
C PHE A 80 11.10 3.35 -2.75
N LEU A 81 12.10 4.24 -2.66
CA LEU A 81 12.71 4.87 -3.83
C LEU A 81 13.37 3.83 -4.74
N TRP A 82 14.08 2.86 -4.14
CA TRP A 82 14.65 1.76 -4.90
C TRP A 82 13.57 0.94 -5.61
N LYS A 83 12.54 0.48 -4.89
CA LYS A 83 11.49 -0.36 -5.47
C LYS A 83 10.73 0.36 -6.57
N LEU A 84 10.43 1.64 -6.37
CA LEU A 84 9.79 2.50 -7.37
C LEU A 84 10.60 2.55 -8.67
N GLU A 85 11.90 2.81 -8.58
CA GLU A 85 12.79 2.87 -9.74
C GLU A 85 12.90 1.53 -10.46
N GLN A 86 13.13 0.45 -9.70
CA GLN A 86 13.25 -0.89 -10.26
C GLN A 86 11.99 -1.33 -11.01
N VAL A 87 10.81 -1.18 -10.40
CA VAL A 87 9.56 -1.59 -11.04
C VAL A 87 9.30 -0.80 -12.33
N MET A 88 9.60 0.50 -12.36
CA MET A 88 9.47 1.31 -13.58
C MET A 88 10.44 0.87 -14.69
N LEU A 89 11.69 0.53 -14.35
CA LEU A 89 12.67 0.01 -15.30
C LEU A 89 12.25 -1.35 -15.86
N GLU A 90 11.74 -2.22 -14.99
CA GLU A 90 11.31 -3.55 -15.38
C GLU A 90 10.04 -3.57 -16.20
N MET A 91 9.08 -2.67 -15.95
CA MET A 91 7.88 -2.53 -16.77
C MET A 91 8.24 -2.35 -18.25
N ARG A 92 9.25 -1.51 -18.52
CA ARG A 92 9.79 -1.32 -19.86
C ARG A 92 10.42 -2.58 -20.44
N LYS A 93 11.24 -3.29 -19.65
CA LYS A 93 11.88 -4.54 -20.09
C LYS A 93 10.82 -5.60 -20.43
N VAL A 94 9.82 -5.78 -19.55
CA VAL A 94 8.69 -6.70 -19.72
C VAL A 94 7.87 -6.35 -20.96
N GLU A 95 7.54 -5.07 -21.17
CA GLU A 95 6.82 -4.64 -22.38
C GLU A 95 7.64 -4.97 -23.64
N PHE A 96 8.91 -4.55 -23.68
CA PHE A 96 9.78 -4.76 -24.85
C PHE A 96 9.92 -6.24 -25.24
N GLU A 97 10.02 -7.14 -24.26
CA GLU A 97 10.11 -8.60 -24.48
C GLU A 97 8.81 -9.21 -25.02
N ASN A 98 7.66 -8.58 -24.77
CA ASN A 98 6.35 -9.07 -25.20
C ASN A 98 5.85 -8.39 -26.50
N LEU A 99 6.57 -7.40 -27.03
CA LEU A 99 6.20 -6.69 -28.26
C LEU A 99 6.68 -7.40 -29.53
N GLU A 100 5.89 -7.26 -30.59
CA GLU A 100 6.31 -7.57 -31.96
C GLU A 100 7.36 -6.57 -32.48
N GLU A 101 8.13 -6.96 -33.50
CA GLU A 101 9.31 -6.21 -33.95
C GLU A 101 8.98 -4.78 -34.44
N ASN A 102 7.86 -4.61 -35.13
CA ASN A 102 7.34 -3.31 -35.56
C ASN A 102 7.00 -2.40 -34.36
N ALA A 103 6.42 -2.95 -33.30
CA ALA A 103 6.04 -2.21 -32.11
C ALA A 103 7.25 -1.86 -31.23
N LYS A 104 8.32 -2.69 -31.25
CA LYS A 104 9.58 -2.36 -30.57
C LYS A 104 10.20 -1.07 -31.08
N VAL A 105 10.16 -0.84 -32.40
CA VAL A 105 10.67 0.42 -33.01
C VAL A 105 9.92 1.63 -32.44
N ALA A 106 8.59 1.54 -32.30
CA ALA A 106 7.79 2.60 -31.70
C ALA A 106 8.13 2.83 -30.22
N LEU A 107 8.34 1.76 -29.45
CA LEU A 107 8.74 1.87 -28.04
C LEU A 107 10.13 2.50 -27.89
N ILE A 108 11.09 2.16 -28.76
CA ILE A 108 12.42 2.78 -28.81
C ILE A 108 12.31 4.27 -29.16
N ALA A 109 11.43 4.64 -30.10
CA ALA A 109 11.21 6.04 -30.45
C ALA A 109 10.61 6.86 -29.29
N ALA A 110 9.78 6.25 -28.44
CA ALA A 110 9.20 6.88 -27.26
C ALA A 110 10.14 6.86 -26.03
N ASP A 111 11.32 6.24 -26.13
CA ASP A 111 12.17 5.93 -24.97
C ASP A 111 12.59 7.18 -24.18
N GLU A 112 12.95 8.25 -24.88
CA GLU A 112 13.38 9.49 -24.25
C GLU A 112 12.24 10.15 -23.46
N GLN A 113 11.01 10.09 -23.99
CA GLN A 113 9.83 10.60 -23.28
C GLN A 113 9.55 9.76 -22.01
N LEU A 114 9.62 8.43 -22.12
CA LEU A 114 9.42 7.54 -20.96
C LEU A 114 10.50 7.73 -19.90
N LYS A 115 11.75 7.95 -20.32
CA LYS A 115 12.87 8.28 -19.43
C LYS A 115 12.63 9.60 -18.70
N ASN A 116 12.25 10.66 -19.42
CA ASN A 116 11.93 11.96 -18.82
C ASN A 116 10.79 11.86 -17.80
N GLN A 117 9.76 11.07 -18.11
CA GLN A 117 8.65 10.84 -17.18
C GLN A 117 9.10 10.09 -15.93
N ARG A 118 9.96 9.06 -16.07
CA ARG A 118 10.56 8.34 -14.94
C ARG A 118 11.41 9.25 -14.07
N GLU A 119 12.24 10.10 -14.67
CA GLU A 119 13.08 11.06 -13.94
C GLU A 119 12.24 12.09 -13.17
N PHE A 120 11.16 12.58 -13.78
CA PHE A 120 10.19 13.44 -13.11
C PHE A 120 9.57 12.76 -11.87
N ILE A 121 9.10 11.51 -12.04
CA ILE A 121 8.52 10.71 -10.96
C ILE A 121 9.53 10.53 -9.83
N MET A 122 10.77 10.13 -10.15
CA MET A 122 11.81 9.89 -9.15
C MET A 122 12.20 11.18 -8.42
N ARG A 123 12.28 12.31 -9.11
CA ARG A 123 12.52 13.60 -8.48
C ARG A 123 11.41 13.95 -7.49
N LYS A 124 10.14 13.81 -7.89
CA LYS A 124 8.99 14.06 -7.00
C LYS A 124 8.98 13.12 -5.79
N ALA A 125 9.25 11.84 -5.99
CA ALA A 125 9.32 10.88 -4.89
C ALA A 125 10.41 11.23 -3.86
N ARG A 126 11.54 11.82 -4.30
CA ARG A 126 12.61 12.27 -3.41
C ARG A 126 12.24 13.54 -2.63
N GLU A 127 11.36 14.38 -3.16
CA GLU A 127 10.91 15.64 -2.55
C GLU A 127 9.91 15.43 -1.39
N PHE A 128 9.36 14.21 -1.20
CA PHE A 128 8.45 13.95 -0.09
C PHE A 128 9.12 14.13 1.28
N GLU A 129 8.53 15.02 2.10
CA GLU A 129 8.91 15.29 3.49
C GLU A 129 8.41 14.21 4.47
N GLY A 130 7.34 13.50 4.10
CA GLY A 130 6.75 12.40 4.87
C GLY A 130 6.16 11.32 3.97
N THR A 131 5.49 10.34 4.56
CA THR A 131 4.84 9.27 3.78
C THR A 131 3.68 9.87 2.99
N PRO A 132 3.59 9.71 1.67
CA PRO A 132 2.47 10.26 0.89
C PRO A 132 1.15 9.58 1.28
N PHE A 133 0.05 10.32 1.31
CA PHE A 133 -1.27 9.73 1.63
C PHE A 133 -1.71 8.63 0.64
N THR A 134 -1.10 8.60 -0.54
CA THR A 134 -1.30 7.59 -1.59
C THR A 134 -0.40 6.37 -1.43
N ILE A 135 0.33 6.22 -0.31
CA ILE A 135 1.30 5.11 -0.12
C ILE A 135 0.68 3.74 -0.37
N GLN A 136 -0.55 3.50 0.09
CA GLN A 136 -1.26 2.25 -0.18
C GLN A 136 -1.35 1.97 -1.68
N ARG A 137 -1.85 2.96 -2.43
CA ARG A 137 -2.06 2.84 -3.87
C ARG A 137 -0.73 2.68 -4.62
N LEU A 138 0.32 3.36 -4.16
CA LEU A 138 1.66 3.19 -4.70
C LEU A 138 2.15 1.76 -4.46
N CYS A 139 2.00 1.23 -3.24
CA CYS A 139 2.38 -0.14 -2.93
C CYS A 139 1.60 -1.19 -3.73
N GLU A 140 0.30 -0.99 -3.99
CA GLU A 140 -0.48 -1.85 -4.89
C GLU A 140 0.10 -1.89 -6.31
N LEU A 141 0.47 -0.72 -6.85
CA LEU A 141 1.08 -0.60 -8.17
C LEU A 141 2.48 -1.22 -8.23
N LEU A 142 3.26 -1.12 -7.15
CA LEU A 142 4.62 -1.65 -7.09
C LEU A 142 4.70 -3.15 -6.82
N THR A 143 3.72 -3.71 -6.11
CA THR A 143 3.66 -5.16 -5.81
C THR A 143 3.06 -5.97 -6.96
N THR A 144 2.10 -5.39 -7.70
CA THR A 144 1.46 -6.07 -8.84
C THR A 144 1.40 -5.20 -10.11
N PRO A 145 2.56 -4.75 -10.64
CA PRO A 145 2.64 -3.77 -11.73
C PRO A 145 1.91 -4.18 -13.02
N SER A 146 1.99 -5.46 -13.40
CA SER A 146 1.32 -5.98 -14.61
C SER A 146 -0.13 -6.43 -14.42
N ARG A 147 -0.73 -6.20 -13.24
CA ARG A 147 -2.12 -6.59 -12.98
C ARG A 147 -3.10 -5.81 -13.87
N HIS A 148 -2.86 -4.51 -14.02
CA HIS A 148 -3.76 -3.60 -14.74
C HIS A 148 -3.10 -2.86 -15.92
N TYR A 149 -1.77 -2.89 -16.01
CA TYR A 149 -1.02 -2.17 -17.04
C TYR A 149 -0.08 -3.12 -17.79
N LYS A 150 -0.13 -3.09 -19.12
CA LYS A 150 0.80 -3.83 -20.00
C LYS A 150 1.77 -2.93 -20.74
N GLN A 151 1.46 -1.62 -20.79
CA GLN A 151 2.24 -0.62 -21.49
C GLN A 151 2.90 0.31 -20.47
N THR A 152 4.17 0.62 -20.69
CA THR A 152 5.01 1.42 -19.79
C THR A 152 4.46 2.83 -19.66
N ASP A 153 4.00 3.45 -20.75
CA ASP A 153 3.47 4.81 -20.72
C ASP A 153 2.25 4.93 -19.78
N LYS A 154 1.32 3.98 -19.84
CA LYS A 154 0.12 3.94 -18.98
C LYS A 154 0.50 3.69 -17.53
N PHE A 155 1.46 2.79 -17.28
CA PHE A 155 1.96 2.52 -15.95
C PHE A 155 2.62 3.77 -15.34
N LEU A 156 3.50 4.44 -16.09
CA LEU A 156 4.16 5.67 -15.63
C LEU A 156 3.14 6.79 -15.36
N ARG A 157 2.10 6.96 -16.20
CA ARG A 157 1.01 7.92 -15.92
C ARG A 157 0.27 7.59 -14.62
N ALA A 158 0.01 6.32 -14.36
CA ALA A 158 -0.65 5.89 -13.14
C ALA A 158 0.21 6.18 -11.90
N ILE A 159 1.51 5.90 -11.96
CA ILE A 159 2.47 6.23 -10.90
C ILE A 159 2.56 7.74 -10.70
N GLU A 160 2.74 8.51 -11.78
CA GLU A 160 2.86 9.97 -11.74
C GLU A 160 1.66 10.62 -11.04
N LYS A 161 0.43 10.18 -11.34
CA LYS A 161 -0.77 10.69 -10.68
C LYS A 161 -0.76 10.44 -9.16
N ASN A 162 -0.22 9.30 -8.72
CA ASN A 162 -0.16 8.95 -7.30
C ASN A 162 1.06 9.55 -6.57
N ILE A 163 2.11 9.89 -7.31
CA ILE A 163 3.30 10.58 -6.80
C ILE A 163 3.10 12.10 -6.73
N ASN A 164 2.30 12.67 -7.63
CA ASN A 164 2.05 14.11 -7.66
C ASN A 164 1.00 14.55 -6.61
N VAL A 165 1.29 14.26 -5.34
CA VAL A 165 0.48 14.61 -4.18
C VAL A 165 1.23 15.55 -3.25
N VAL A 166 0.49 16.36 -2.49
CA VAL A 166 1.08 17.34 -1.56
C VAL A 166 0.98 16.90 -0.11
N THR A 167 -0.08 16.17 0.26
CA THR A 167 -0.33 15.82 1.67
C THR A 167 0.39 14.54 2.08
N CYS A 168 1.04 14.57 3.24
CA CYS A 168 1.64 13.41 3.87
C CYS A 168 0.74 12.86 5.00
N ILE A 169 1.06 11.65 5.44
CA ILE A 169 0.43 10.96 6.56
C ILE A 169 1.46 10.58 7.62
N THR A 170 1.00 10.46 8.86
CA THR A 170 1.76 9.92 10.00
C THR A 170 1.93 8.41 9.87
N GLU A 171 2.70 7.82 10.77
CA GLU A 171 2.94 6.37 10.86
C GLU A 171 1.65 5.57 11.12
N THR A 172 0.69 6.21 11.80
CA THR A 172 -0.65 5.66 12.12
C THR A 172 -1.65 5.79 10.96
N GLY A 173 -1.30 6.57 9.93
CA GLY A 173 -2.11 6.83 8.74
C GLY A 173 -2.99 8.09 8.81
N GLU A 174 -2.78 8.94 9.82
CA GLU A 174 -3.50 10.21 9.96
C GLU A 174 -2.91 11.26 9.03
N ARG A 175 -3.77 12.11 8.44
CA ARG A 175 -3.29 13.18 7.56
C ARG A 175 -2.57 14.21 8.40
N ILE A 176 -1.36 14.59 7.98
CA ILE A 176 -0.65 15.72 8.54
C ILE A 176 -1.32 16.97 7.96
N THR A 177 -2.37 17.45 8.62
CA THR A 177 -2.91 18.78 8.42
C THR A 177 -2.13 19.71 9.35
N GLY A 178 -1.77 20.91 8.90
CA GLY A 178 -0.96 21.85 9.70
C GLY A 178 -1.69 22.45 10.92
N VAL A 179 -2.68 21.75 11.47
CA VAL A 179 -3.38 22.11 12.69
C VAL A 179 -2.87 21.16 13.75
N GLU A 180 -1.98 21.66 14.61
CA GLU A 180 -1.47 20.90 15.76
C GLU A 180 -2.63 20.27 16.53
N ASP A 181 -2.47 19.00 16.91
CA ASP A 181 -3.40 18.33 17.82
C ASP A 181 -3.32 19.05 19.16
N PHE A 182 -4.25 19.99 19.39
CA PHE A 182 -4.48 20.54 20.71
C PHE A 182 -4.79 19.36 21.64
N PRO A 183 -4.08 19.20 22.77
CA PRO A 183 -4.42 18.17 23.74
C PRO A 183 -5.89 18.38 24.11
N LEU A 184 -6.70 17.36 23.84
CA LEU A 184 -8.10 17.35 24.24
C LEU A 184 -8.11 17.33 25.77
N ASP A 185 -8.47 18.45 26.39
CA ASP A 185 -9.02 18.43 27.73
C ASP A 185 -10.30 17.58 27.65
N ASP A 186 -10.44 16.59 28.53
CA ASP A 186 -11.45 15.52 28.53
C ASP A 186 -12.93 15.98 28.57
N ASP A 187 -13.23 17.28 28.43
CA ASP A 187 -14.56 17.87 28.67
C ASP A 187 -15.29 18.42 27.44
N ASP A 188 -14.69 18.44 26.23
CA ASP A 188 -15.30 19.11 25.04
C ASP A 188 -15.59 18.17 23.85
N CYS A 189 -16.10 16.96 24.12
CA CYS A 189 -16.49 15.97 23.12
C CYS A 189 -17.81 16.29 22.40
N TYR A 190 -18.07 17.52 21.94
CA TYR A 190 -19.17 17.78 20.99
C TYR A 190 -18.86 19.02 20.16
N GLN A 191 -18.17 18.84 19.02
CA GLN A 191 -18.35 19.57 17.74
C GLN A 191 -17.07 19.53 16.88
N ARG A 192 -16.76 18.38 16.28
CA ARG A 192 -16.11 18.38 14.96
C ARG A 192 -16.98 17.64 13.96
N ILE A 193 -17.70 18.44 13.17
CA ILE A 193 -18.34 18.01 11.93
C ILE A 193 -17.23 17.95 10.87
N GLU A 194 -16.39 16.92 10.93
CA GLU A 194 -15.62 16.50 9.76
C GLU A 194 -15.96 15.04 9.49
N GLN A 195 -16.99 14.84 8.66
CA GLN A 195 -17.31 13.51 8.19
C GLN A 195 -16.15 13.00 7.31
N PRO A 196 -15.65 11.78 7.54
CA PRO A 196 -14.77 11.13 6.60
C PRO A 196 -15.55 10.86 5.31
N PHE A 197 -15.08 11.42 4.19
CA PHE A 197 -15.66 11.23 2.85
C PHE A 197 -15.68 9.75 2.39
N PHE A 198 -15.08 8.84 3.16
CA PHE A 198 -15.13 7.40 2.96
C PHE A 198 -15.74 6.74 4.19
N VAL A 199 -17.03 6.40 4.09
CA VAL A 199 -17.68 5.49 5.02
C VAL A 199 -17.07 4.10 4.82
N LYS A 200 -16.20 3.67 5.73
CA LYS A 200 -15.86 2.25 5.88
C LYS A 200 -17.03 1.57 6.57
N VAL A 201 -17.75 0.74 5.85
CA VAL A 201 -18.73 -0.17 6.44
C VAL A 201 -17.96 -1.28 7.16
N TYR A 202 -17.86 -1.19 8.48
CA TYR A 202 -17.47 -2.32 9.31
C TYR A 202 -18.76 -3.05 9.74
N TYR A 203 -18.82 -4.36 9.49
CA TYR A 203 -19.83 -5.22 10.06
C TYR A 203 -19.59 -5.31 11.57
N ILE A 204 -20.54 -4.80 12.36
CA ILE A 204 -20.67 -5.13 13.77
C ILE A 204 -21.43 -6.46 13.82
N VAL A 205 -20.76 -7.51 14.28
CA VAL A 205 -21.45 -8.71 14.77
C VAL A 205 -21.98 -8.33 16.15
N ASP A 206 -23.27 -8.02 16.21
CA ASP A 206 -23.95 -7.84 17.50
C ASP A 206 -23.87 -9.15 18.28
N GLU A 207 -23.34 -9.04 19.50
CA GLU A 207 -23.40 -10.06 20.53
C GLU A 207 -24.86 -10.39 20.81
N MET A 208 -25.29 -11.63 20.51
CA MET A 208 -26.56 -12.16 21.01
C MET A 208 -26.31 -12.85 22.34
N ASP A 209 -26.85 -12.24 23.41
CA ASP A 209 -27.03 -12.86 24.72
C ASP A 209 -27.86 -14.14 24.58
N ILE A 210 -27.29 -15.26 25.01
CA ILE A 210 -28.01 -16.52 25.17
C ILE A 210 -28.51 -16.57 26.61
N ASP A 211 -29.78 -16.24 26.83
CA ASP A 211 -30.49 -16.58 28.06
C ASP A 211 -31.32 -17.86 27.88
N ASN A 212 -31.20 -18.73 28.87
CA ASN A 212 -31.73 -20.08 28.92
C ASN A 212 -33.17 -20.05 29.43
N SER A 213 -34.16 -20.22 28.54
CA SER A 213 -35.46 -20.76 28.98
C SER A 213 -36.27 -21.40 27.84
N VAL A 214 -36.39 -22.73 27.92
CA VAL A 214 -37.60 -23.55 27.68
C VAL A 214 -38.36 -23.30 26.37
N VAL A 215 -38.16 -24.18 25.36
CA VAL A 215 -39.24 -24.90 24.62
C VAL A 215 -38.64 -26.18 23.99
N THR A 216 -39.26 -27.34 24.25
CA THR A 216 -38.97 -28.65 23.64
C THR A 216 -39.71 -28.88 22.29
N PRO A 217 -39.28 -29.86 21.45
CA PRO A 217 -39.26 -29.76 19.98
C PRO A 217 -40.32 -30.61 19.25
N LEU A 218 -40.20 -30.64 17.90
CA LEU A 218 -40.72 -31.54 16.83
C LEU A 218 -41.37 -30.69 15.72
N SER A 219 -41.14 -30.85 14.41
CA SER A 219 -40.69 -31.99 13.60
C SER A 219 -40.08 -31.51 12.26
N GLU A 220 -39.34 -32.42 11.63
CA GLU A 220 -38.71 -32.34 10.30
C GLU A 220 -39.70 -31.98 9.18
N GLU A 221 -39.26 -31.17 8.20
CA GLU A 221 -39.48 -31.39 6.77
C GLU A 221 -38.55 -30.49 5.92
N ASN A 222 -37.84 -31.13 4.98
CA ASN A 222 -36.90 -30.52 4.03
C ASN A 222 -37.64 -29.73 2.94
N GLU A 223 -37.13 -28.56 2.52
CA GLU A 223 -37.17 -28.21 1.10
C GLU A 223 -36.00 -27.32 0.65
N TYR A 224 -35.38 -27.77 -0.44
CA TYR A 224 -34.25 -27.19 -1.15
C TYR A 224 -34.80 -26.11 -2.09
N VAL A 225 -34.38 -24.84 -1.97
CA VAL A 225 -34.73 -23.82 -2.97
C VAL A 225 -33.47 -23.16 -3.54
N SER A 226 -33.32 -23.41 -4.83
CA SER A 226 -32.35 -22.85 -5.76
C SER A 226 -32.47 -21.34 -5.92
N VAL A 227 -31.30 -20.71 -6.08
CA VAL A 227 -31.08 -19.29 -6.33
C VAL A 227 -31.67 -18.86 -7.68
N SER A 228 -32.45 -17.78 -7.70
CA SER A 228 -32.77 -17.00 -8.90
C SER A 228 -32.72 -15.52 -8.54
N LEU A 229 -31.71 -14.82 -9.06
CA LEU A 229 -31.59 -13.36 -8.97
C LEU A 229 -32.42 -12.71 -10.09
N PRO A 230 -33.34 -11.78 -9.80
CA PRO A 230 -34.09 -11.08 -10.84
C PRO A 230 -33.19 -10.09 -11.58
N ALA A 231 -33.21 -10.18 -12.91
CA ALA A 231 -32.65 -9.17 -13.79
C ALA A 231 -33.52 -7.90 -13.76
N PHE A 232 -32.94 -6.77 -13.34
CA PHE A 232 -33.51 -5.45 -13.59
C PHE A 232 -32.46 -4.48 -14.16
N PHE A 233 -32.62 -4.28 -15.47
CA PHE A 233 -32.59 -3.02 -16.23
C PHE A 233 -31.50 -1.95 -15.97
N PHE A 234 -30.73 -1.71 -17.04
CA PHE A 234 -30.49 -0.40 -17.68
C PHE A 234 -29.87 -0.72 -19.07
N LEU A 235 -30.18 -0.12 -20.22
CA LEU A 235 -30.98 1.04 -20.62
C LEU A 235 -31.15 0.90 -22.16
N ASN A 236 -32.33 1.20 -22.70
CA ASN A 236 -32.52 1.48 -24.13
C ASN A 236 -32.51 3.01 -24.30
N LEU A 237 -31.49 3.55 -24.97
CA LEU A 237 -31.50 4.84 -25.69
C LEU A 237 -30.27 4.93 -26.58
#